data_AF-A0A7K2JGM3-F1
#
_entry.id   AF-A0A7K2JGM3-F1
#
_cell.length_a   1.000
_cell.length_b   1.000
_cell.length_c   1.000
_cell.angle_alpha   90.00
_cell.angle_beta   90.00
_cell.angle_gamma   90.00
#
_symmetry.space_group_name_H-M   'P 1'
#
loop_
_entity.id
_entity.type
_entity.pdbx_description
1 polymer ?
#
loop_
_entity_poly.entity_id
_entity_poly.type
_entity_poly.pdbx_seq_one_letter_code
_entity_poly.pdbx_strand_id
1 'polypeptide(L)'
;ETDAGRSRLLHRLRLLGIGWGEPAGSRGSTGTFRETWRLRWEPELSVRVAEAGVWGTAVLAAATAKAEADAVTAGGLAEVTALAERCLPAALPDALPTVMRALTDRAALDTDVGHLAQALPALVRALRYGDVRGTDTGALAEVAAGLAERVFVGLPAACAALDADAAEEMRRHVDAVHGAVGLLGDDPAPGHADLRPRWQAVLRGLSARDTVAGVVRGRAVRLLLDDGALAPDETARHMALVLSPGTPPADAAAWIEGFVGGGSGGGMLLVHDERLLALVDAWLTGVPADAFTDVLPLLRRTFSAYEPGVRRTLGELVRRGPEGRGAVTTAGSGVPGFADVLDTARADAVLPVVRLLLGLDAHDGLADADDNDLVGVDA
;
A
#
# COMPACT_ATOMS: atom_id res chain seq x y z
N GLU A 1 -23.92 17.27 -5.00
CA GLU A 1 -23.60 18.37 -4.05
C GLU A 1 -23.84 18.00 -2.58
N THR A 2 -25.03 17.51 -2.22
CA THR A 2 -25.42 17.18 -0.83
C THR A 2 -24.58 16.10 -0.15
N ASP A 3 -24.13 15.08 -0.89
CA ASP A 3 -23.31 13.98 -0.33
C ASP A 3 -21.90 14.43 0.05
N ALA A 4 -21.29 15.26 -0.81
CA ALA A 4 -19.99 15.87 -0.52
C ALA A 4 -20.07 16.79 0.71
N GLY A 5 -21.16 17.54 0.88
CA GLY A 5 -21.42 18.35 2.07
C GLY A 5 -21.52 17.53 3.35
N ARG A 6 -22.23 16.38 3.31
CA ARG A 6 -22.36 15.46 4.44
C ARG A 6 -21.02 14.85 4.86
N SER A 7 -20.25 14.35 3.90
CA SER A 7 -18.90 13.81 4.12
C SER A 7 -17.99 14.86 4.79
N ARG A 8 -17.91 16.07 4.22
CA ARG A 8 -17.10 17.17 4.78
C ARG A 8 -17.49 17.50 6.23
N LEU A 9 -18.79 17.56 6.52
CA LEU A 9 -19.29 17.82 7.87
C LEU A 9 -18.81 16.75 8.87
N LEU A 10 -18.96 15.46 8.53
CA LEU A 10 -18.53 14.36 9.39
C LEU A 10 -17.02 14.39 9.65
N HIS A 11 -16.22 14.68 8.63
CA HIS A 11 -14.77 14.83 8.80
C HIS A 11 -14.39 16.02 9.70
N ARG A 12 -15.06 17.17 9.56
CA ARG A 12 -14.84 18.35 10.43
C ARG A 12 -15.21 18.06 11.88
N LEU A 13 -16.35 17.41 12.11
CA LEU A 13 -16.77 17.00 13.46
C LEU A 13 -15.77 16.03 14.10
N ARG A 14 -15.21 15.10 13.33
CA ARG A 14 -14.18 14.19 13.83
C ARG A 14 -12.88 14.90 14.22
N LEU A 15 -12.45 15.91 13.45
CA LEU A 15 -11.33 16.78 13.86
C LEU A 15 -11.62 17.48 15.20
N LEU A 16 -12.87 17.87 15.43
CA LEU A 16 -13.30 18.45 16.71
C LEU A 16 -13.40 17.43 17.86
N GLY A 17 -13.26 16.12 17.60
CA GLY A 17 -13.45 15.06 18.61
C GLY A 17 -14.92 14.65 18.81
N ILE A 18 -15.79 15.05 17.87
CA ILE A 18 -17.23 14.79 17.90
C ILE A 18 -17.53 13.57 17.03
N GLY A 19 -17.70 12.41 17.68
CA GLY A 19 -17.90 11.11 17.05
C GLY A 19 -19.33 10.87 16.52
N TRP A 20 -19.88 11.79 15.73
CA TRP A 20 -21.23 11.63 15.18
C TRP A 20 -21.31 10.53 14.09
N GLY A 21 -20.18 10.22 13.45
CA GLY A 21 -20.09 9.13 12.50
C GLY A 21 -18.71 8.48 12.49
N GLU A 22 -18.70 7.17 12.30
CA GLU A 22 -17.50 6.37 12.09
C GLU A 22 -17.46 5.86 10.64
N PRO A 23 -16.34 6.00 9.92
CA PRO A 23 -16.19 5.38 8.61
C PRO A 23 -16.28 3.86 8.76
N ALA A 24 -17.09 3.24 7.91
CA ALA A 24 -17.14 1.80 7.75
C ALA A 24 -16.45 1.43 6.44
N GLY A 25 -15.70 0.31 6.43
CA GLY A 25 -15.11 -0.21 5.21
C GLY A 25 -16.18 -0.50 4.16
N SER A 26 -16.00 0.04 2.95
CA SER A 26 -16.83 -0.32 1.81
C SER A 26 -16.45 -1.71 1.32
N ARG A 27 -17.43 -2.63 1.23
CA ARG A 27 -17.22 -3.88 0.48
C ARG A 27 -17.31 -3.57 -1.01
N GLY A 28 -16.41 -4.17 -1.78
CA GLY A 28 -16.10 -3.88 -3.19
C GLY A 28 -17.28 -3.39 -4.02
N SER A 29 -17.08 -2.20 -4.61
CA SER A 29 -17.97 -1.59 -5.59
C SER A 29 -17.11 -0.76 -6.54
N THR A 30 -17.24 -0.98 -7.83
CA THR A 30 -16.45 -0.39 -8.94
C THR A 30 -16.79 1.08 -9.23
N GLY A 31 -17.37 1.81 -8.26
CA GLY A 31 -17.80 3.20 -8.41
C GLY A 31 -16.81 4.18 -7.77
N THR A 32 -16.61 5.34 -8.40
CA THR A 32 -15.47 6.25 -8.18
C THR A 32 -15.44 6.98 -6.84
N PHE A 33 -16.53 7.02 -6.05
CA PHE A 33 -16.48 7.65 -4.73
C PHE A 33 -17.66 7.20 -3.84
N ARG A 34 -17.45 6.17 -3.01
CA ARG A 34 -18.44 5.78 -1.99
C ARG A 34 -17.79 5.67 -0.61
N GLU A 35 -18.02 6.68 0.21
CA GLU A 35 -17.76 6.60 1.65
C GLU A 35 -18.95 5.94 2.33
N THR A 36 -18.69 4.94 3.18
CA THR A 36 -19.74 4.35 4.03
C THR A 36 -19.52 4.84 5.44
N TRP A 37 -20.58 5.33 6.07
CA TRP A 37 -20.54 5.86 7.44
C TRP A 37 -21.55 5.13 8.30
N ARG A 38 -21.14 4.74 9.50
CA ARG A 38 -22.04 4.32 10.58
C ARG A 38 -22.30 5.54 11.45
N LEU A 39 -23.56 5.97 11.50
CA LEU A 39 -23.99 7.07 12.34
C LEU A 39 -24.64 6.52 13.60
N ARG A 40 -24.24 7.06 14.75
CA ARG A 40 -24.89 6.80 16.04
C ARG A 40 -25.06 8.14 16.74
N TRP A 41 -26.29 8.52 17.02
CA TRP A 41 -26.55 9.72 17.81
C TRP A 41 -26.53 9.37 19.29
N GLU A 42 -25.88 10.21 20.07
CA GLU A 42 -25.78 10.16 21.53
C GLU A 42 -26.04 11.58 22.08
N PRO A 43 -26.78 11.74 23.19
CA PRO A 43 -27.04 13.05 23.80
C PRO A 43 -25.77 13.87 24.08
N GLU A 44 -24.67 13.20 24.44
CA GLU A 44 -23.38 13.77 24.75
C GLU A 44 -22.77 14.51 23.54
N LEU A 45 -23.16 14.18 22.31
CA LEU A 45 -22.68 14.88 21.11
C LEU A 45 -23.12 16.34 21.11
N SER A 46 -24.30 16.68 21.62
CA SER A 46 -24.75 18.07 21.75
C SER A 46 -23.87 18.87 22.71
N VAL A 47 -23.41 18.23 23.80
CA VAL A 47 -22.46 18.83 24.75
C VAL A 47 -21.11 19.05 24.09
N ARG A 48 -20.57 18.04 23.40
CA ARG A 48 -19.27 18.17 22.70
C ARG A 48 -19.29 19.23 21.60
N VAL A 49 -20.43 19.44 20.93
CA VAL A 49 -20.59 20.55 19.98
C VAL A 49 -20.50 21.90 20.68
N ALA A 50 -21.13 22.05 21.85
CA ALA A 50 -21.04 23.30 22.63
C ALA A 50 -19.61 23.54 23.15
N GLU A 51 -18.93 22.49 23.64
CA GLU A 51 -17.53 22.55 24.08
C GLU A 51 -16.59 22.94 22.93
N ALA A 52 -16.83 22.43 21.72
CA ALA A 52 -16.07 22.79 20.52
C ALA A 52 -16.21 24.28 20.14
N GLY A 53 -17.19 25.00 20.72
CA GLY A 53 -17.37 26.44 20.54
C GLY A 53 -16.15 27.27 20.94
N VAL A 54 -15.23 26.75 21.76
CA VAL A 54 -13.95 27.39 22.08
C VAL A 54 -13.09 27.66 20.85
N TRP A 55 -13.23 26.85 19.80
CA TRP A 55 -12.48 26.97 18.55
C TRP A 55 -13.18 27.86 17.51
N GLY A 56 -14.46 28.16 17.69
CA GLY A 56 -15.22 29.02 16.78
C GLY A 56 -16.73 28.77 16.82
N THR A 57 -17.49 29.70 16.25
CA THR A 57 -18.96 29.68 16.25
C THR A 57 -19.57 28.85 15.10
N ALA A 58 -18.76 28.43 14.14
CA ALA A 58 -19.16 27.59 13.01
C ALA A 58 -18.23 26.37 12.89
N VAL A 59 -18.77 25.22 12.50
CA VAL A 59 -18.02 23.94 12.43
C VAL A 59 -16.79 24.03 11.51
N LEU A 60 -16.89 24.74 10.39
CA LEU A 60 -15.75 24.98 9.50
C LEU A 60 -14.64 25.76 10.23
N ALA A 61 -14.96 26.94 10.76
CA ALA A 61 -13.99 27.79 11.45
C ALA A 61 -13.36 27.08 12.66
N ALA A 62 -14.18 26.38 13.45
CA ALA A 62 -13.72 25.62 14.60
C ALA A 62 -12.77 24.48 14.19
N ALA A 63 -13.10 23.72 13.14
CA ALA A 63 -12.25 22.64 12.65
C ALA A 63 -10.94 23.17 12.06
N THR A 64 -10.96 24.31 11.35
CA THR A 64 -9.76 25.01 10.87
C THR A 64 -8.86 25.42 12.04
N ALA A 65 -9.38 26.18 13.00
CA ALA A 65 -8.60 26.68 14.13
C ALA A 65 -8.02 25.54 14.99
N LYS A 66 -8.80 24.47 15.19
CA LYS A 66 -8.32 23.27 15.89
C LYS A 66 -7.21 22.57 15.11
N ALA A 67 -7.36 22.39 13.80
CA ALA A 67 -6.32 21.78 12.97
C ALA A 67 -5.02 22.60 13.00
N GLU A 68 -5.12 23.93 12.95
CA GLU A 68 -3.95 24.80 13.08
C GLU A 68 -3.25 24.66 14.44
N ALA A 69 -4.02 24.63 15.53
CA ALA A 69 -3.49 24.43 16.87
C ALA A 69 -2.83 23.05 17.01
N ASP A 70 -3.52 21.99 16.58
CA ASP A 70 -3.01 20.62 16.60
C ASP A 70 -1.71 20.49 15.79
N ALA A 71 -1.60 21.20 14.65
CA ALA A 71 -0.37 21.20 13.84
C ALA A 71 0.83 21.83 14.58
N VAL A 72 0.59 22.91 15.33
CA VAL A 72 1.63 23.58 16.11
C VAL A 72 2.07 22.71 17.29
N THR A 73 1.13 22.04 17.95
CA THR A 73 1.40 21.25 19.17
C THR A 73 1.75 19.79 18.92
N ALA A 74 1.61 19.30 17.68
CA ALA A 74 1.95 17.91 17.33
C ALA A 74 3.35 17.55 17.85
N GLY A 75 3.54 16.33 18.35
CA GLY A 75 4.80 15.86 18.93
C GLY A 75 5.82 15.40 17.88
N GLY A 76 5.37 14.98 16.69
CA GLY A 76 6.26 14.41 15.68
C GLY A 76 5.67 14.36 14.28
N LEU A 77 6.48 13.89 13.33
CA LEU A 77 6.15 13.85 11.91
C LEU A 77 4.88 13.01 11.63
N ALA A 78 4.75 11.86 12.29
CA ALA A 78 3.60 10.97 12.14
C ALA A 78 2.26 11.65 12.49
N GLU A 79 2.24 12.44 13.58
CA GLU A 79 1.03 13.15 14.02
C GLU A 79 0.62 14.25 13.03
N VAL A 80 1.58 15.07 12.57
CA VAL A 80 1.30 16.13 11.59
C VAL A 80 0.85 15.54 10.26
N THR A 81 1.45 14.42 9.85
CA THR A 81 1.06 13.71 8.62
C THR A 81 -0.36 13.19 8.70
N ALA A 82 -0.72 12.54 9.82
CA ALA A 82 -2.07 12.06 10.06
C ALA A 82 -3.08 13.23 10.11
N LEU A 83 -2.66 14.41 10.58
CA LEU A 83 -3.48 15.62 10.55
C LEU A 83 -3.72 16.12 9.12
N ALA A 84 -2.68 16.17 8.27
CA ALA A 84 -2.81 16.52 6.86
C ALA A 84 -3.81 15.60 6.13
N GLU A 85 -3.73 14.28 6.37
CA GLU A 85 -4.70 13.30 5.84
C GLU A 85 -6.14 13.55 6.29
N ARG A 86 -6.37 14.15 7.47
CA ARG A 86 -7.71 14.48 7.96
C ARG A 86 -8.22 15.82 7.44
N CYS A 87 -7.33 16.79 7.18
CA CYS A 87 -7.71 18.12 6.70
C CYS A 87 -8.27 18.10 5.28
N LEU A 88 -7.71 17.26 4.41
CA LEU A 88 -8.14 17.15 3.01
C LEU A 88 -9.61 16.68 2.86
N PRO A 89 -10.05 15.56 3.46
CA PRO A 89 -11.46 15.17 3.40
C PRO A 89 -12.39 16.11 4.15
N ALA A 90 -11.89 16.80 5.17
CA ALA A 90 -12.62 17.87 5.86
C ALA A 90 -12.76 19.17 5.02
N ALA A 91 -12.08 19.27 3.87
CA ALA A 91 -12.02 20.46 3.03
C ALA A 91 -11.71 21.72 3.85
N LEU A 92 -10.51 21.74 4.46
CA LEU A 92 -9.97 22.83 5.29
C LEU A 92 -8.77 23.50 4.61
N PRO A 93 -8.96 24.23 3.49
CA PRO A 93 -7.85 24.83 2.75
C PRO A 93 -7.06 25.84 3.58
N ASP A 94 -7.73 26.59 4.45
CA ASP A 94 -7.08 27.63 5.27
C ASP A 94 -6.13 27.05 6.34
N ALA A 95 -6.37 25.82 6.80
CA ALA A 95 -5.49 25.14 7.76
C ALA A 95 -4.26 24.51 7.07
N LEU A 96 -4.34 24.22 5.77
CA LEU A 96 -3.27 23.49 5.06
C LEU A 96 -1.93 24.22 5.12
N PRO A 97 -1.81 25.55 4.91
CA PRO A 97 -0.53 26.24 5.03
C PRO A 97 0.17 26.02 6.38
N THR A 98 -0.58 26.05 7.48
CA THR A 98 -0.03 25.82 8.83
C THR A 98 0.39 24.37 9.02
N VAL A 99 -0.44 23.42 8.58
CA VAL A 99 -0.14 21.98 8.66
C VAL A 99 1.08 21.64 7.81
N MET A 100 1.17 22.18 6.60
CA MET A 100 2.28 21.95 5.68
C MET A 100 3.59 22.53 6.21
N ARG A 101 3.57 23.73 6.79
CA ARG A 101 4.75 24.30 7.45
C ARG A 101 5.21 23.42 8.62
N ALA A 102 4.29 23.02 9.49
CA ALA A 102 4.62 22.10 10.58
C ALA A 102 5.19 20.77 10.05
N LEU A 103 4.64 20.24 8.96
CA LEU A 103 5.11 19.01 8.34
C LEU A 103 6.54 19.16 7.84
N THR A 104 6.83 20.22 7.09
CA THR A 104 8.18 20.52 6.59
C THR A 104 9.17 20.72 7.74
N ASP A 105 8.79 21.47 8.77
CA ASP A 105 9.64 21.72 9.94
C ASP A 105 9.98 20.40 10.67
N ARG A 106 8.99 19.52 10.88
CA ARG A 106 9.23 18.21 11.53
C ARG A 106 10.00 17.27 10.64
N ALA A 107 9.67 17.24 9.36
CA ALA A 107 10.39 16.45 8.37
C ALA A 107 11.87 16.85 8.34
N ALA A 108 12.21 18.13 8.44
CA ALA A 108 13.60 18.61 8.41
C ALA A 108 14.40 18.22 9.67
N LEU A 109 13.73 18.09 10.82
CA LEU A 109 14.36 17.74 12.10
C LEU A 109 14.42 16.23 12.37
N ASP A 110 13.55 15.44 11.74
CA ASP A 110 13.49 13.99 11.95
C ASP A 110 14.59 13.27 11.14
N THR A 111 15.50 12.62 11.86
CA THR A 111 16.60 11.84 11.30
C THR A 111 16.36 10.34 11.38
N ASP A 112 15.28 9.90 12.03
CA ASP A 112 14.97 8.49 12.20
C ASP A 112 14.27 7.94 10.95
N VAL A 113 14.93 7.00 10.27
CA VAL A 113 14.41 6.43 9.01
C VAL A 113 13.10 5.67 9.22
N GLY A 114 12.90 5.03 10.37
CA GLY A 114 11.65 4.35 10.70
C GLY A 114 10.48 5.32 10.77
N HIS A 115 10.67 6.48 11.42
CA HIS A 115 9.66 7.54 11.47
C HIS A 115 9.36 8.10 10.08
N LEU A 116 10.39 8.36 9.26
CA LEU A 116 10.21 8.84 7.89
C LEU A 116 9.44 7.81 7.04
N ALA A 117 9.79 6.53 7.15
CA ALA A 117 9.13 5.45 6.44
C ALA A 117 7.68 5.23 6.90
N GLN A 118 7.38 5.47 8.18
CA GLN A 118 6.01 5.43 8.71
C GLN A 118 5.14 6.58 8.21
N ALA A 119 5.72 7.77 8.02
CA ALA A 119 4.99 8.96 7.59
C ALA A 119 4.66 8.94 6.09
N LEU A 120 5.57 8.44 5.25
CA LEU A 120 5.43 8.51 3.79
C LEU A 120 4.09 7.97 3.24
N PRO A 121 3.59 6.77 3.62
CA PRO A 121 2.32 6.24 3.08
C PRO A 121 1.13 7.15 3.33
N ALA A 122 1.13 7.85 4.45
CA ALA A 122 0.05 8.74 4.83
C ALA A 122 0.07 10.03 4.00
N LEU A 123 1.25 10.59 3.72
CA LEU A 123 1.39 11.71 2.77
C LEU A 123 0.93 11.33 1.37
N VAL A 124 1.26 10.13 0.90
CA VAL A 124 0.87 9.68 -0.44
C VAL A 124 -0.64 9.48 -0.59
N ARG A 125 -1.31 8.96 0.45
CA ARG A 125 -2.78 8.92 0.46
C ARG A 125 -3.41 10.30 0.47
N ALA A 126 -2.82 11.23 1.23
CA ALA A 126 -3.24 12.64 1.21
C ALA A 126 -3.11 13.24 -0.20
N LEU A 127 -1.99 13.02 -0.90
CA LEU A 127 -1.81 13.47 -2.29
C LEU A 127 -2.90 12.99 -3.23
N ARG A 128 -3.16 11.67 -3.24
CA ARG A 128 -4.20 11.08 -4.10
C ARG A 128 -5.59 11.62 -3.80
N TYR A 129 -5.86 11.95 -2.54
CA TYR A 129 -7.14 12.52 -2.17
C TYR A 129 -7.28 13.98 -2.60
N GLY A 130 -6.20 14.77 -2.52
CA GLY A 130 -6.17 16.17 -2.95
C GLY A 130 -6.38 16.32 -4.45
N ASP A 131 -5.74 15.46 -5.25
CA ASP A 131 -5.93 15.40 -6.71
C ASP A 131 -7.40 15.16 -7.09
N VAL A 132 -8.05 14.16 -6.46
CA VAL A 132 -9.47 13.84 -6.69
C VAL A 132 -10.42 15.00 -6.34
N ARG A 133 -10.01 15.94 -5.48
CA ARG A 133 -10.84 17.07 -5.04
C ARG A 133 -10.40 18.42 -5.59
N GLY A 134 -9.40 18.46 -6.47
CA GLY A 134 -8.90 19.70 -7.08
C GLY A 134 -8.21 20.65 -6.09
N THR A 135 -7.64 20.11 -5.00
CA THR A 135 -6.82 20.89 -4.08
C THR A 135 -5.40 20.98 -4.64
N ASP A 136 -4.78 22.17 -4.63
CA ASP A 136 -3.36 22.30 -4.98
C ASP A 136 -2.50 21.57 -3.94
N THR A 137 -1.93 20.44 -4.35
CA THR A 137 -1.08 19.58 -3.52
C THR A 137 0.40 19.63 -3.88
N GLY A 138 0.85 20.61 -4.67
CA GLY A 138 2.25 20.70 -5.12
C GLY A 138 3.26 20.64 -3.97
N ALA A 139 3.04 21.45 -2.92
CA ALA A 139 3.90 21.47 -1.74
C ALA A 139 3.93 20.12 -0.98
N LEU A 140 2.81 19.38 -0.98
CA LEU A 140 2.74 18.06 -0.35
C LEU A 140 3.52 17.02 -1.15
N ALA A 141 3.54 17.16 -2.48
CA ALA A 141 4.24 16.25 -3.37
C ALA A 141 5.75 16.41 -3.21
N GLU A 142 6.24 17.66 -3.14
CA GLU A 142 7.64 17.95 -2.86
C GLU A 142 8.11 17.38 -1.51
N VAL A 143 7.28 17.51 -0.46
CA VAL A 143 7.60 16.93 0.86
C VAL A 143 7.63 15.40 0.79
N ALA A 144 6.65 14.76 0.15
CA ALA A 144 6.63 13.31 0.00
C ALA A 144 7.84 12.79 -0.77
N ALA A 145 8.22 13.44 -1.88
CA ALA A 145 9.42 13.12 -2.63
C ALA A 145 10.68 13.26 -1.76
N GLY A 146 10.85 14.39 -1.06
CA GLY A 146 11.99 14.62 -0.17
C GLY A 146 12.07 13.64 1.02
N LEU A 147 10.93 13.14 1.51
CA LEU A 147 10.92 12.04 2.49
C LEU A 147 11.36 10.72 1.85
N ALA A 148 10.82 10.39 0.68
CA ALA A 148 11.18 9.16 -0.02
C ALA A 148 12.69 9.09 -0.30
N GLU A 149 13.31 10.20 -0.73
CA GLU A 149 14.75 10.24 -0.95
C GLU A 149 15.57 9.94 0.30
N ARG A 150 15.20 10.56 1.44
CA ARG A 150 15.89 10.33 2.72
C ARG A 150 15.69 8.92 3.23
N VAL A 151 14.50 8.35 3.06
CA VAL A 151 14.24 6.93 3.33
C VAL A 151 15.16 6.07 2.46
N PHE A 152 15.25 6.32 1.15
CA PHE A 152 16.09 5.50 0.26
C PHE A 152 17.57 5.52 0.65
N VAL A 153 18.07 6.68 1.07
CA VAL A 153 19.46 6.84 1.51
C VAL A 153 19.71 6.16 2.87
N GLY A 154 18.80 6.32 3.84
CA GLY A 154 19.01 5.87 5.21
C GLY A 154 18.64 4.41 5.47
N LEU A 155 17.67 3.86 4.74
CA LEU A 155 17.08 2.54 5.00
C LEU A 155 18.11 1.40 4.99
N PRO A 156 19.07 1.33 4.04
CA PRO A 156 20.08 0.28 4.05
C PRO A 156 20.97 0.25 5.30
N ALA A 157 21.19 1.40 5.95
CA ALA A 157 21.94 1.47 7.20
C ALA A 157 21.04 1.14 8.40
N ALA A 158 19.79 1.63 8.39
CA ALA A 158 18.82 1.35 9.45
C ALA A 158 18.42 -0.14 9.53
N CYS A 159 18.57 -0.90 8.44
CA CYS A 159 18.28 -2.33 8.41
C CYS A 159 19.44 -3.21 8.92
N ALA A 160 20.59 -2.64 9.27
CA ALA A 160 21.76 -3.41 9.69
C ALA A 160 21.69 -3.79 11.17
N ALA A 161 22.08 -5.03 11.49
CA ALA A 161 22.27 -5.53 12.86
C ALA A 161 21.03 -5.36 13.78
N LEU A 162 19.83 -5.47 13.21
CA LEU A 162 18.58 -5.45 13.96
C LEU A 162 18.35 -6.79 14.70
N ASP A 163 17.74 -6.73 15.88
CA ASP A 163 17.14 -7.91 16.49
C ASP A 163 15.86 -8.35 15.74
N ALA A 164 15.27 -9.48 16.16
CA ALA A 164 14.13 -10.06 15.46
C ALA A 164 12.88 -9.17 15.46
N ASP A 165 12.60 -8.46 16.56
CA ASP A 165 11.41 -7.62 16.68
C ASP A 165 11.56 -6.34 15.86
N ALA A 166 12.73 -5.70 15.95
CA ALA A 166 13.08 -4.52 15.16
C ALA A 166 13.15 -4.85 13.66
N ALA A 167 13.65 -6.04 13.28
CA ALA A 167 13.68 -6.48 11.89
C ALA A 167 12.27 -6.67 11.31
N GLU A 168 11.33 -7.19 12.11
CA GLU A 168 9.94 -7.37 11.70
C GLU A 168 9.18 -6.03 11.62
N GLU A 169 9.49 -5.08 12.51
CA GLU A 169 9.04 -3.69 12.36
C GLU A 169 9.58 -3.04 11.10
N MET A 170 10.87 -3.17 10.84
CA MET A 170 11.50 -2.65 9.63
C MET A 170 10.92 -3.28 8.36
N ARG A 171 10.59 -4.59 8.38
CA ARG A 171 9.90 -5.24 7.26
C ARG A 171 8.55 -4.57 6.96
N ARG A 172 7.76 -4.21 7.99
CA ARG A 172 6.49 -3.48 7.80
C ARG A 172 6.70 -2.09 7.20
N HIS A 173 7.76 -1.39 7.59
CA HIS A 173 8.12 -0.11 7.00
C HIS A 173 8.52 -0.25 5.52
N VAL A 174 9.33 -1.27 5.17
CA VAL A 174 9.68 -1.58 3.77
C VAL A 174 8.43 -1.81 2.91
N ASP A 175 7.45 -2.57 3.43
CA ASP A 175 6.18 -2.80 2.73
C ASP A 175 5.39 -1.52 2.50
N ALA A 176 5.28 -0.70 3.55
CA ALA A 176 4.52 0.54 3.49
C ALA A 176 5.16 1.54 2.51
N VAL A 177 6.49 1.65 2.52
CA VAL A 177 7.25 2.48 1.58
C VAL A 177 7.13 1.97 0.15
N HIS A 178 7.25 0.66 -0.07
CA HIS A 178 7.08 0.09 -1.41
C HIS A 178 5.71 0.42 -2.01
N GLY A 179 4.63 0.25 -1.23
CA GLY A 179 3.30 0.67 -1.65
C GLY A 179 3.23 2.17 -1.96
N ALA A 180 3.78 3.02 -1.09
CA ALA A 180 3.79 4.47 -1.28
C ALA A 180 4.55 4.90 -2.54
N VAL A 181 5.71 4.30 -2.81
CA VAL A 181 6.51 4.54 -4.02
C VAL A 181 5.80 4.06 -5.28
N GLY A 182 5.13 2.91 -5.23
CA GLY A 182 4.30 2.43 -6.32
C GLY A 182 3.26 3.48 -6.72
N LEU A 183 2.56 4.03 -5.72
CA LEU A 183 1.52 5.03 -5.92
C LEU A 183 2.03 6.39 -6.43
N LEU A 184 3.23 6.82 -6.00
CA LEU A 184 3.88 8.07 -6.43
C LEU A 184 4.49 7.95 -7.84
N GLY A 185 5.07 6.80 -8.17
CA GLY A 185 5.72 6.58 -9.47
C GLY A 185 4.75 6.47 -10.64
N ASP A 186 3.45 6.29 -10.38
CA ASP A 186 2.39 6.33 -11.40
C ASP A 186 1.95 7.78 -11.73
N ASP A 187 2.40 8.78 -10.98
CA ASP A 187 2.07 10.20 -11.18
C ASP A 187 3.05 10.85 -12.19
N PRO A 188 2.57 11.46 -13.29
CA PRO A 188 3.42 12.15 -14.26
C PRO A 188 4.06 13.45 -13.74
N ALA A 189 3.82 13.84 -12.49
CA ALA A 189 4.39 15.05 -11.89
C ALA A 189 5.95 15.08 -11.97
N PRO A 190 6.55 16.24 -12.32
CA PRO A 190 7.99 16.41 -12.37
C PRO A 190 8.67 16.01 -11.05
N GLY A 191 9.72 15.19 -11.11
CA GLY A 191 10.47 14.72 -9.93
C GLY A 191 10.11 13.33 -9.41
N HIS A 192 9.00 12.71 -9.85
CA HIS A 192 8.58 11.37 -9.41
C HIS A 192 9.00 10.22 -10.35
N ALA A 193 9.38 10.52 -11.59
CA ALA A 193 9.65 9.54 -12.65
C ALA A 193 10.75 8.50 -12.29
N ASP A 194 11.71 8.87 -11.45
CA ASP A 194 12.85 8.01 -11.09
C ASP A 194 12.72 7.30 -9.73
N LEU A 195 11.58 7.46 -9.03
CA LEU A 195 11.43 6.88 -7.69
C LEU A 195 11.41 5.36 -7.70
N ARG A 196 10.73 4.74 -8.68
CA ARG A 196 10.63 3.28 -8.76
C ARG A 196 11.98 2.60 -9.03
N PRO A 197 12.80 3.03 -10.03
CA PRO A 197 14.15 2.50 -10.21
C PRO A 197 15.06 2.71 -8.98
N ARG A 198 14.99 3.87 -8.33
CA ARG A 198 15.77 4.15 -7.10
C ARG A 198 15.37 3.24 -5.95
N TRP A 199 14.08 3.03 -5.74
CA TRP A 199 13.59 2.10 -4.73
C TRP A 199 14.03 0.66 -5.00
N GLN A 200 13.97 0.21 -6.25
CA GLN A 200 14.48 -1.11 -6.63
C GLN A 200 15.98 -1.25 -6.35
N ALA A 201 16.77 -0.18 -6.53
CA ALA A 201 18.19 -0.19 -6.15
C ALA A 201 18.39 -0.34 -4.63
N VAL A 202 17.54 0.30 -3.80
CA VAL A 202 17.54 0.11 -2.35
C VAL A 202 17.21 -1.34 -1.99
N LEU A 203 16.16 -1.93 -2.58
CA LEU A 203 15.79 -3.33 -2.34
C LEU A 203 16.90 -4.30 -2.73
N ARG A 204 17.60 -4.07 -3.86
CA ARG A 204 18.78 -4.85 -4.25
C ARG A 204 19.92 -4.71 -3.25
N GLY A 205 20.13 -3.50 -2.72
CA GLY A 205 21.10 -3.25 -1.66
C GLY A 205 20.76 -4.00 -0.36
N LEU A 206 19.48 -4.05 0.01
CA LEU A 206 19.00 -4.80 1.18
C LEU A 206 19.17 -6.31 0.99
N SER A 207 18.79 -6.85 -0.17
CA SER A 207 18.85 -8.30 -0.43
C SER A 207 20.28 -8.85 -0.43
N ALA A 208 21.25 -8.05 -0.88
CA ALA A 208 22.65 -8.47 -1.02
C ALA A 208 23.49 -8.37 0.27
N ARG A 209 23.06 -7.63 1.29
CA ARG A 209 23.85 -7.42 2.52
C ARG A 209 23.55 -8.48 3.57
N ASP A 210 24.56 -9.27 3.96
CA ASP A 210 24.39 -10.29 5.00
C ASP A 210 24.22 -9.72 6.42
N THR A 211 24.55 -8.45 6.63
CA THR A 211 24.30 -7.74 7.91
C THR A 211 22.84 -7.34 8.10
N VAL A 212 22.01 -7.47 7.06
CA VAL A 212 20.57 -7.21 7.12
C VAL A 212 19.85 -8.48 7.56
N ALA A 213 18.91 -8.35 8.49
CA ALA A 213 18.14 -9.47 8.99
C ALA A 213 17.43 -10.24 7.86
N GLY A 214 17.43 -11.58 7.95
CA GLY A 214 16.90 -12.47 6.92
C GLY A 214 15.48 -12.09 6.47
N VAL A 215 14.60 -11.76 7.42
CA VAL A 215 13.20 -11.37 7.17
C VAL A 215 13.05 -10.15 6.25
N VAL A 216 13.94 -9.16 6.36
CA VAL A 216 13.94 -7.99 5.48
C VAL A 216 14.52 -8.35 4.11
N ARG A 217 15.60 -9.15 4.07
CA ARG A 217 16.23 -9.60 2.81
C ARG A 217 15.27 -10.42 1.96
N GLY A 218 14.61 -11.40 2.56
CA GLY A 218 13.62 -12.25 1.88
C GLY A 218 12.46 -11.42 1.35
N ARG A 219 11.99 -10.44 2.14
CA ARG A 219 10.94 -9.54 1.69
C ARG A 219 11.39 -8.64 0.53
N ALA A 220 12.62 -8.11 0.57
CA ALA A 220 13.15 -7.29 -0.52
C ALA A 220 13.26 -8.08 -1.84
N VAL A 221 13.72 -9.33 -1.79
CA VAL A 221 13.76 -10.22 -2.97
C VAL A 221 12.34 -10.50 -3.48
N ARG A 222 11.38 -10.69 -2.56
CA ARG A 222 9.99 -10.90 -2.94
C ARG A 222 9.39 -9.70 -3.69
N LEU A 223 9.58 -8.50 -3.16
CA LEU A 223 9.09 -7.26 -3.79
C LEU A 223 9.72 -7.05 -5.17
N LEU A 224 11.02 -7.32 -5.32
CA LEU A 224 11.70 -7.25 -6.61
C LEU A 224 11.17 -8.28 -7.62
N LEU A 225 10.81 -9.49 -7.19
CA LEU A 225 10.18 -10.50 -8.05
C LEU A 225 8.78 -10.04 -8.48
N ASP A 226 7.96 -9.55 -7.55
CA ASP A 226 6.60 -9.08 -7.84
C ASP A 226 6.59 -7.90 -8.82
N ASP A 227 7.58 -7.00 -8.74
CA ASP A 227 7.79 -5.89 -9.68
C ASP A 227 8.38 -6.32 -11.03
N GLY A 228 8.74 -7.60 -11.21
CA GLY A 228 9.48 -8.09 -12.39
C GLY A 228 10.91 -7.55 -12.51
N ALA A 229 11.45 -6.98 -11.43
CA ALA A 229 12.78 -6.40 -11.34
C ALA A 229 13.89 -7.43 -11.05
N LEU A 230 13.50 -8.65 -10.67
CA LEU A 230 14.33 -9.86 -10.60
C LEU A 230 13.65 -10.97 -11.40
N ALA A 231 14.41 -11.68 -12.22
CA ALA A 231 13.90 -12.86 -12.91
C ALA A 231 13.81 -14.08 -11.96
N PRO A 232 12.94 -15.06 -12.21
CA PRO A 232 12.77 -16.23 -11.36
C PRO A 232 14.07 -16.99 -11.08
N ASP A 233 14.96 -17.12 -12.06
CA ASP A 233 16.25 -17.78 -11.90
C ASP A 233 17.18 -17.02 -10.95
N GLU A 234 17.08 -15.69 -10.90
CA GLU A 234 17.86 -14.86 -9.98
C GLU A 234 17.31 -14.98 -8.56
N THR A 235 15.99 -14.99 -8.42
CA THR A 235 15.32 -15.28 -7.15
C THR A 235 15.71 -16.66 -6.62
N ALA A 236 15.73 -17.69 -7.48
CA ALA A 236 16.17 -19.03 -7.10
C ALA A 236 17.63 -19.03 -6.59
N ARG A 237 18.53 -18.24 -7.19
CA ARG A 237 19.90 -18.08 -6.69
C ARG A 237 19.94 -17.46 -5.28
N HIS A 238 19.15 -16.42 -5.03
CA HIS A 238 19.03 -15.84 -3.68
C HIS A 238 18.50 -16.84 -2.66
N MET A 239 17.49 -17.62 -3.04
CA MET A 239 16.91 -18.69 -2.20
C MET A 239 17.95 -19.77 -1.87
N ALA A 240 18.72 -20.21 -2.87
CA ALA A 240 19.77 -21.22 -2.68
C ALA A 240 20.93 -20.71 -1.80
N LEU A 241 21.35 -19.45 -1.97
CA LEU A 241 22.42 -18.83 -1.17
C LEU A 241 22.13 -18.88 0.34
N VAL A 242 20.87 -18.68 0.72
CA VAL A 242 20.41 -18.70 2.11
C VAL A 242 20.42 -20.10 2.74
N LEU A 243 20.43 -21.16 1.92
CA LEU A 243 20.59 -22.54 2.39
C LEU A 243 22.06 -22.98 2.46
N SER A 244 23.02 -22.07 2.22
CA SER A 244 24.44 -22.40 2.29
C SER A 244 24.83 -22.85 3.71
N PRO A 245 25.78 -23.79 3.86
CA PRO A 245 26.20 -24.29 5.18
C PRO A 245 26.69 -23.21 6.16
N GLY A 246 27.09 -22.04 5.66
CA GLY A 246 27.52 -20.91 6.49
C GLY A 246 26.39 -20.06 7.06
N THR A 247 25.13 -20.30 6.68
CA THR A 247 23.98 -19.53 7.16
C THR A 247 23.35 -20.22 8.38
N PRO A 248 23.18 -19.51 9.52
CA PRO A 248 22.46 -20.05 10.66
C PRO A 248 21.02 -20.48 10.29
N PRO A 249 20.52 -21.64 10.74
CA PRO A 249 19.17 -22.10 10.41
C PRO A 249 18.06 -21.08 10.73
N ALA A 250 18.21 -20.33 11.83
CA ALA A 250 17.26 -19.27 12.20
C ALA A 250 17.20 -18.14 11.16
N ASP A 251 18.33 -17.77 10.56
CA ASP A 251 18.38 -16.74 9.52
C ASP A 251 17.75 -17.23 8.22
N ALA A 252 17.98 -18.50 7.86
CA ALA A 252 17.35 -19.12 6.70
C ALA A 252 15.81 -19.18 6.84
N ALA A 253 15.33 -19.53 8.03
CA ALA A 253 13.91 -19.53 8.34
C ALA A 253 13.29 -18.13 8.38
N ALA A 254 13.99 -17.14 8.94
CA ALA A 254 13.54 -15.74 8.92
C ALA A 254 13.48 -15.21 7.47
N TRP A 255 14.45 -15.57 6.63
CA TRP A 255 14.48 -15.18 5.23
C TRP A 255 13.28 -15.71 4.47
N ILE A 256 12.98 -17.00 4.58
CA ILE A 256 11.82 -17.56 3.87
C ILE A 256 10.51 -16.99 4.40
N GLU A 257 10.40 -16.70 5.70
CA GLU A 257 9.24 -16.00 6.29
C GLU A 257 9.02 -14.63 5.64
N GLY A 258 10.09 -13.84 5.48
CA GLY A 258 10.04 -12.57 4.75
C GLY A 258 9.64 -12.71 3.28
N PHE A 259 10.10 -13.77 2.61
CA PHE A 259 9.84 -14.01 1.19
C PHE A 259 8.41 -14.46 0.89
N VAL A 260 7.87 -15.40 1.68
CA VAL A 260 6.50 -15.92 1.48
C VAL A 260 5.42 -15.01 2.07
N GLY A 261 5.82 -14.18 3.04
CA GLY A 261 4.96 -13.24 3.76
C GLY A 261 4.13 -13.94 4.85
N GLY A 262 4.25 -13.51 6.10
CA GLY A 262 3.41 -13.94 7.21
C GLY A 262 2.09 -13.14 7.35
N GLY A 263 1.07 -13.73 7.98
CA GLY A 263 -0.16 -13.02 8.40
C GLY A 263 -1.42 -13.25 7.55
N SER A 264 -2.50 -12.50 7.85
CA SER A 264 -3.78 -12.58 7.14
C SER A 264 -3.66 -12.03 5.72
N GLY A 265 -3.78 -12.90 4.71
CA GLY A 265 -3.51 -12.60 3.31
C GLY A 265 -2.21 -13.20 2.78
N GLY A 266 -1.32 -13.65 3.68
CA GLY A 266 -0.13 -14.43 3.34
C GLY A 266 -0.48 -15.75 2.65
N GLY A 267 0.32 -16.14 1.66
CA GLY A 267 0.17 -17.39 0.92
C GLY A 267 -0.92 -17.43 -0.16
N MET A 268 -1.78 -16.40 -0.31
CA MET A 268 -2.75 -16.37 -1.41
C MET A 268 -2.06 -16.34 -2.79
N LEU A 269 -0.96 -15.59 -2.92
CA LEU A 269 -0.17 -15.58 -4.15
C LEU A 269 0.43 -16.97 -4.46
N LEU A 270 0.80 -17.76 -3.44
CA LEU A 270 1.29 -19.14 -3.65
C LEU A 270 0.21 -20.08 -4.20
N VAL A 271 -1.07 -19.77 -4.00
CA VAL A 271 -2.18 -20.54 -4.56
C VAL A 271 -2.36 -20.26 -6.06
N HIS A 272 -2.03 -19.04 -6.50
CA HIS A 272 -2.34 -18.56 -7.85
C HIS A 272 -1.12 -18.47 -8.77
N ASP A 273 0.08 -18.40 -8.22
CA ASP A 273 1.34 -18.34 -8.96
C ASP A 273 2.10 -19.66 -8.80
N GLU A 274 2.00 -20.52 -9.81
CA GLU A 274 2.65 -21.82 -9.84
C GLU A 274 4.19 -21.71 -9.87
N ARG A 275 4.73 -20.65 -10.49
CA ARG A 275 6.18 -20.42 -10.57
C ARG A 275 6.73 -20.09 -9.20
N LEU A 276 6.05 -19.20 -8.50
CA LEU A 276 6.37 -18.87 -7.12
C LEU A 276 6.24 -20.08 -6.20
N LEU A 277 5.17 -20.87 -6.34
CA LEU A 277 5.00 -22.08 -5.56
C LEU A 277 6.15 -23.06 -5.82
N ALA A 278 6.59 -23.20 -7.07
CA ALA A 278 7.74 -24.04 -7.44
C ALA A 278 9.06 -23.54 -6.83
N LEU A 279 9.28 -22.23 -6.74
CA LEU A 279 10.46 -21.66 -6.08
C LEU A 279 10.49 -22.03 -4.58
N VAL A 280 9.34 -21.91 -3.89
CA VAL A 280 9.23 -22.27 -2.47
C VAL A 280 9.36 -23.78 -2.26
N ASP A 281 8.76 -24.59 -3.14
CA ASP A 281 8.87 -26.06 -3.11
C ASP A 281 10.32 -26.53 -3.30
N ALA A 282 11.01 -25.99 -4.32
CA ALA A 282 12.42 -26.29 -4.57
C ALA A 282 13.30 -25.91 -3.36
N TRP A 283 13.08 -24.74 -2.76
CA TRP A 283 13.78 -24.33 -1.55
C TRP A 283 13.52 -25.28 -0.37
N LEU A 284 12.26 -25.64 -0.11
CA LEU A 284 11.89 -26.56 0.97
C LEU A 284 12.50 -27.94 0.80
N THR A 285 12.50 -28.48 -0.43
CA THR A 285 13.10 -29.78 -0.75
C THR A 285 14.64 -29.76 -0.77
N GLY A 286 15.23 -28.57 -0.93
CA GLY A 286 16.68 -28.35 -0.91
C GLY A 286 17.28 -28.15 0.48
N VAL A 287 16.46 -28.04 1.55
CA VAL A 287 16.95 -27.91 2.92
C VAL A 287 17.74 -29.17 3.33
N PRO A 288 19.01 -29.05 3.75
CA PRO A 288 19.79 -30.19 4.25
C PRO A 288 19.11 -30.90 5.43
N ALA A 289 19.21 -32.23 5.48
CA ALA A 289 18.50 -33.03 6.49
C ALA A 289 18.91 -32.71 7.95
N ASP A 290 20.16 -32.32 8.15
CA ASP A 290 20.72 -31.86 9.42
C ASP A 290 20.15 -30.48 9.84
N ALA A 291 19.97 -29.56 8.89
CA ALA A 291 19.36 -28.25 9.14
C ALA A 291 17.82 -28.28 9.24
N PHE A 292 17.17 -29.29 8.65
CA PHE A 292 15.71 -29.37 8.56
C PHE A 292 15.02 -29.34 9.92
N THR A 293 15.59 -30.03 10.92
CA THR A 293 15.03 -30.11 12.28
C THR A 293 15.00 -28.74 12.95
N ASP A 294 15.97 -27.87 12.66
CA ASP A 294 16.09 -26.55 13.27
C ASP A 294 15.18 -25.51 12.61
N VAL A 295 14.95 -25.62 11.29
CA VAL A 295 14.08 -24.69 10.56
C VAL A 295 12.60 -25.06 10.65
N LEU A 296 12.27 -26.34 10.85
CA LEU A 296 10.89 -26.84 10.81
C LEU A 296 9.92 -26.12 11.78
N PRO A 297 10.28 -25.81 13.05
CA PRO A 297 9.39 -25.10 13.95
C PRO A 297 9.02 -23.69 13.43
N LEU A 298 9.99 -23.00 12.83
CA LEU A 298 9.82 -21.66 12.27
C LEU A 298 8.97 -21.71 11.00
N LEU A 299 9.24 -22.66 10.10
CA LEU A 299 8.38 -22.91 8.93
C LEU A 299 6.94 -23.21 9.33
N ARG A 300 6.75 -24.07 10.33
CA ARG A 300 5.41 -24.39 10.85
C ARG A 300 4.73 -23.14 11.37
N ARG A 301 5.42 -22.26 12.09
CA ARG A 301 4.89 -20.97 12.54
C ARG A 301 4.41 -20.13 11.35
N THR A 302 5.27 -19.91 10.36
CA THR A 302 4.99 -19.11 9.16
C THR A 302 3.76 -19.63 8.41
N PHE A 303 3.75 -20.91 8.02
CA PHE A 303 2.63 -21.47 7.24
C PHE A 303 1.36 -21.64 8.08
N SER A 304 1.46 -21.75 9.41
CA SER A 304 0.27 -21.80 10.28
C SER A 304 -0.47 -20.48 10.37
N ALA A 305 0.18 -19.35 10.10
CA ALA A 305 -0.47 -18.04 10.08
C ALA A 305 -1.43 -17.85 8.90
N TYR A 306 -1.32 -18.67 7.85
CA TYR A 306 -2.21 -18.61 6.70
C TYR A 306 -3.63 -19.02 7.05
N GLU A 307 -4.59 -18.45 6.33
CA GLU A 307 -6.00 -18.78 6.48
C GLU A 307 -6.24 -20.28 6.24
N PRO A 308 -7.17 -20.91 6.98
CA PRO A 308 -7.44 -22.34 6.84
C PRO A 308 -7.78 -22.78 5.41
N GLY A 309 -8.47 -21.92 4.64
CA GLY A 309 -8.77 -22.16 3.23
C GLY A 309 -7.52 -22.20 2.36
N VAL A 310 -6.64 -21.21 2.49
CA VAL A 310 -5.36 -21.13 1.78
C VAL A 310 -4.49 -22.35 2.07
N ARG A 311 -4.36 -22.76 3.34
CA ARG A 311 -3.57 -23.95 3.71
C ARG A 311 -4.12 -25.24 3.09
N ARG A 312 -5.44 -25.39 3.02
CA ARG A 312 -6.08 -26.55 2.39
C ARG A 312 -5.73 -26.60 0.91
N THR A 313 -5.93 -25.49 0.20
CA THR A 313 -5.66 -25.41 -1.25
C THR A 313 -4.18 -25.65 -1.56
N LEU A 314 -3.26 -25.04 -0.79
CA LEU A 314 -1.83 -25.30 -0.92
C LEU A 314 -1.50 -26.78 -0.70
N GLY A 315 -2.08 -27.41 0.34
CA GLY A 315 -1.89 -28.85 0.59
C GLY A 315 -2.38 -29.74 -0.55
N GLU A 316 -3.47 -29.35 -1.22
CA GLU A 316 -3.94 -30.05 -2.43
C GLU A 316 -3.00 -29.83 -3.63
N LEU A 317 -2.50 -28.61 -3.85
CA LEU A 317 -1.52 -28.31 -4.90
C LEU A 317 -0.19 -29.04 -4.70
N VAL A 318 0.25 -29.18 -3.45
CA VAL A 318 1.43 -29.99 -3.09
C VAL A 318 1.15 -31.47 -3.35
N ARG A 319 -0.01 -31.99 -2.94
CA ARG A 319 -0.39 -33.40 -3.17
C ARG A 319 -0.47 -33.78 -4.64
N ARG A 320 -0.89 -32.86 -5.52
CA ARG A 320 -0.95 -33.08 -6.98
C ARG A 320 0.43 -33.17 -7.64
N GLY A 321 1.48 -32.65 -6.99
CA GLY A 321 2.85 -32.63 -7.51
C GLY A 321 3.05 -31.69 -8.72
N PRO A 322 4.30 -31.48 -9.16
CA PRO A 322 4.62 -30.57 -10.27
C PRO A 322 3.97 -31.01 -11.60
N GLU A 323 3.95 -32.31 -11.86
CA GLU A 323 3.40 -32.90 -13.10
C GLU A 323 1.87 -32.79 -13.19
N GLY A 324 1.17 -32.78 -12.05
CA GLY A 324 -0.28 -32.60 -11.98
C GLY A 324 -0.74 -31.15 -12.04
N ARG A 325 0.15 -30.16 -11.81
CA ARG A 325 -0.14 -28.72 -11.89
C ARG A 325 -0.29 -28.25 -13.34
N GLY A 326 0.61 -28.71 -14.23
CA GLY A 326 0.57 -28.41 -15.66
C GLY A 326 -0.63 -29.00 -16.43
N ALA A 327 -1.39 -29.94 -15.85
CA ALA A 327 -2.59 -30.48 -16.50
C ALA A 327 -3.78 -29.50 -16.49
N VAL A 328 -3.81 -28.52 -15.59
CA VAL A 328 -4.89 -27.51 -15.52
C VAL A 328 -4.69 -26.38 -16.55
N THR A 329 -3.47 -26.18 -17.07
CA THR A 329 -3.26 -25.25 -18.20
C THR A 329 -3.75 -25.82 -19.54
N THR A 330 -3.99 -27.13 -19.63
CA THR A 330 -4.54 -27.80 -20.83
C THR A 330 -6.00 -28.25 -20.68
N ALA A 331 -6.52 -28.37 -19.45
CA ALA A 331 -7.93 -28.65 -19.18
C ALA A 331 -8.51 -27.60 -18.22
N GLY A 332 -9.31 -26.69 -18.77
CA GLY A 332 -9.75 -25.44 -18.15
C GLY A 332 -10.31 -25.56 -16.73
N SER A 333 -9.69 -24.82 -15.80
CA SER A 333 -10.34 -24.16 -14.66
C SER A 333 -9.37 -23.33 -13.78
N GLY A 334 -8.13 -23.09 -14.20
CA GLY A 334 -7.33 -22.01 -13.61
C GLY A 334 -7.93 -20.67 -13.99
N VAL A 335 -8.12 -19.76 -13.01
CA VAL A 335 -8.53 -18.38 -13.33
C VAL A 335 -7.46 -17.78 -14.24
N PRO A 336 -7.78 -17.41 -15.47
CA PRO A 336 -6.77 -17.09 -16.46
C PRO A 336 -6.09 -15.75 -16.11
N GLY A 337 -4.78 -15.57 -16.34
CA GLY A 337 -4.10 -14.29 -16.07
C GLY A 337 -2.57 -14.32 -15.81
N PHE A 338 -1.99 -15.49 -15.49
CA PHE A 338 -0.58 -15.60 -15.08
C PHE A 338 0.28 -16.50 -16.00
N ALA A 339 -0.06 -16.62 -17.29
CA ALA A 339 0.71 -17.40 -18.26
C ALA A 339 2.07 -16.74 -18.61
N ASP A 340 3.03 -17.51 -19.16
CA ASP A 340 4.36 -17.00 -19.57
C ASP A 340 4.29 -16.03 -20.75
N VAL A 341 3.22 -16.16 -21.54
CA VAL A 341 2.95 -15.33 -22.70
C VAL A 341 1.57 -14.72 -22.54
N LEU A 342 1.45 -13.43 -22.87
CA LEU A 342 0.16 -12.75 -22.91
C LEU A 342 -0.78 -13.49 -23.87
N ASP A 343 -1.93 -13.93 -23.36
CA ASP A 343 -3.03 -14.41 -24.20
C ASP A 343 -3.66 -13.20 -24.89
N THR A 344 -3.22 -12.94 -26.13
CA THR A 344 -3.66 -11.78 -26.91
C THR A 344 -5.15 -11.84 -27.22
N ALA A 345 -5.71 -13.02 -27.51
CA ALA A 345 -7.14 -13.14 -27.79
C ALA A 345 -8.00 -12.76 -26.57
N ARG A 346 -7.57 -13.16 -25.38
CA ARG A 346 -8.26 -12.81 -24.14
C ARG A 346 -8.03 -11.36 -23.72
N ALA A 347 -6.83 -10.82 -23.95
CA ALA A 347 -6.53 -9.41 -23.74
C ALA A 347 -7.38 -8.53 -24.68
N ASP A 348 -7.48 -8.90 -25.96
CA ASP A 348 -8.27 -8.20 -26.97
C ASP A 348 -9.77 -8.26 -26.64
N ALA A 349 -10.26 -9.38 -26.10
CA ALA A 349 -11.67 -9.54 -25.73
C ALA A 349 -12.14 -8.56 -24.65
N VAL A 350 -11.24 -8.07 -23.78
CA VAL A 350 -11.57 -7.08 -22.75
C VAL A 350 -11.36 -5.63 -23.20
N LEU A 351 -10.62 -5.40 -24.30
CA LEU A 351 -10.34 -4.05 -24.81
C LEU A 351 -11.59 -3.19 -25.07
N PRO A 352 -12.70 -3.70 -25.64
CA PRO A 352 -13.90 -2.89 -25.82
C PRO A 352 -14.50 -2.39 -24.50
N VAL A 353 -14.52 -3.24 -23.47
CA VAL A 353 -15.04 -2.86 -22.15
C VAL A 353 -14.09 -1.85 -21.48
N VAL A 354 -12.78 -2.05 -21.62
CA VAL A 354 -11.78 -1.12 -21.09
C VAL A 354 -11.87 0.25 -21.78
N ARG A 355 -12.02 0.28 -23.12
CA ARG A 355 -12.22 1.52 -23.88
C ARG A 355 -13.49 2.25 -23.48
N LEU A 356 -14.58 1.51 -23.28
CA LEU A 356 -15.84 2.06 -22.77
C LEU A 356 -15.67 2.66 -21.37
N LEU A 357 -15.03 1.94 -20.44
CA LEU A 357 -14.79 2.40 -19.07
C LEU A 357 -13.87 3.63 -19.01
N LEU A 358 -12.91 3.71 -19.94
CA LEU A 358 -11.99 4.84 -20.06
C LEU A 358 -12.55 5.98 -20.92
N GLY A 359 -13.78 5.86 -21.45
CA GLY A 359 -14.42 6.88 -22.29
C GLY A 359 -13.75 7.09 -23.66
N LEU A 360 -12.93 6.14 -24.11
CA LEU A 360 -12.18 6.25 -25.37
C LEU A 360 -13.06 6.04 -26.60
N ASP A 361 -14.22 5.41 -26.45
CA ASP A 361 -15.19 5.19 -27.53
C ASP A 361 -16.21 6.35 -27.67
N ALA A 362 -16.13 7.40 -26.83
CA ALA A 362 -17.08 8.51 -26.82
C ALA A 362 -16.81 9.60 -27.88
N HIS A 363 -15.76 9.47 -28.70
CA HIS A 363 -15.34 10.52 -29.63
C HIS A 363 -15.42 10.20 -31.12
N ASP A 364 -15.84 9.00 -31.54
CA ASP A 364 -15.93 8.65 -32.97
C ASP A 364 -17.33 8.80 -33.59
N GLY A 365 -18.28 9.48 -32.91
CA GLY A 365 -19.69 9.52 -33.32
C GLY A 365 -20.38 10.89 -33.44
N LEU A 366 -19.67 12.02 -33.31
CA LEU A 366 -20.30 13.36 -33.34
C LEU A 366 -19.67 14.33 -34.35
N ALA A 367 -19.29 13.82 -35.51
CA ALA A 367 -18.96 14.65 -36.68
C ALA A 367 -19.91 14.31 -37.84
N ASP A 368 -21.22 14.55 -37.64
CA ASP A 368 -22.19 14.95 -38.67
C ASP A 368 -23.61 14.93 -38.07
N ALA A 369 -24.00 16.03 -37.43
CA ALA A 369 -25.39 16.48 -37.33
C ALA A 369 -25.38 17.90 -36.74
N ASP A 370 -24.97 18.83 -37.58
CA ASP A 370 -25.43 20.21 -37.48
C ASP A 370 -26.94 20.16 -37.78
N ASP A 371 -27.79 20.16 -36.75
CA ASP A 371 -29.05 20.88 -36.89
C ASP A 371 -29.54 21.42 -35.55
N ASN A 372 -29.81 22.71 -35.65
CA ASN A 372 -30.25 23.65 -34.66
C ASN A 372 -31.75 23.45 -34.46
N ASP A 373 -32.24 23.20 -33.24
CA ASP A 373 -33.41 23.95 -32.77
C ASP A 373 -33.76 23.79 -31.28
N LEU A 374 -34.03 24.96 -30.71
CA LEU A 374 -34.56 25.30 -29.41
C LEU A 374 -36.02 24.81 -29.24
N VAL A 375 -36.39 24.25 -28.09
CA VAL A 375 -37.63 24.50 -27.30
C VAL A 375 -37.40 23.80 -25.93
N GLY A 376 -37.52 24.38 -24.74
CA GLY A 376 -38.48 25.35 -24.21
C GLY A 376 -39.13 24.69 -22.98
N VAL A 377 -38.86 25.27 -21.82
CA VAL A 377 -39.35 24.85 -20.49
C VAL A 377 -40.81 25.27 -20.31
N ASP A 378 -41.64 24.40 -19.72
CA ASP A 378 -42.84 24.67 -18.89
C ASP A 378 -43.27 23.31 -18.29
N ALA A 379 -43.62 23.09 -17.02
CA ALA A 379 -43.86 23.92 -15.83
C ALA A 379 -43.63 23.07 -14.56
#